data_AF-A0A376KUT8-F1
#
_entry.id   AF-A0A376KUT8-F1
#
_cell.length_a   1.000
_cell.length_b   1.000
_cell.length_c   1.000
_cell.angle_alpha   90.00
_cell.angle_beta   90.00
_cell.angle_gamma   90.00
#
_symmetry.space_group_name_H-M   'P 1'
#
loop_
_entity.id
_entity.type
_entity.pdbx_description
1 polymer ?
#
loop_
_entity_poly.entity_id
_entity_poly.type
_entity_poly.pdbx_seq_one_letter_code
_entity_poly.pdbx_strand_id
1 'polypeptide(L)' 'MSQLNSVWVFSDNPERYAELFGGAQQWGQQVYAIVQNTTRRRQLCLMVQNVFMFLEQNDRAATH' A
#
# COMPACT_ATOMS: atom_id res chain seq x y z
N MET A 1 24.41 -6.98 -1.20
CA MET A 1 23.61 -6.09 -2.05
C MET A 1 23.20 -4.89 -1.22
N SER A 2 23.22 -3.68 -1.77
CA SER A 2 22.71 -2.49 -1.09
C SER A 2 21.17 -2.51 -1.13
N GLN A 3 20.51 -2.13 -0.03
CA GLN A 3 19.04 -1.98 0.00
C GLN A 3 18.57 -0.91 -0.99
N LEU A 4 17.36 -1.09 -1.52
CA LEU A 4 16.66 -0.08 -2.32
C LEU A 4 16.31 1.13 -1.44
N ASN A 5 16.36 2.33 -2.01
CA ASN A 5 15.98 3.54 -1.28
C ASN A 5 14.50 3.51 -0.88
N SER A 6 13.63 3.06 -1.79
CA SER A 6 12.19 2.99 -1.57
C SER A 6 11.57 1.77 -2.27
N VAL A 7 10.58 1.14 -1.63
CA VAL A 7 9.79 0.03 -2.15
C VAL A 7 8.31 0.39 -2.06
N TRP A 8 7.56 0.10 -3.12
CA TRP A 8 6.13 0.38 -3.21
C TRP A 8 5.34 -0.92 -3.21
N VAL A 9 4.32 -0.97 -2.37
CA VAL A 9 3.42 -2.11 -2.20
C VAL A 9 2.02 -1.69 -2.60
N PHE A 10 1.38 -2.49 -3.43
CA PHE A 10 -0.02 -2.33 -3.82
C PHE A 10 -0.72 -3.67 -3.69
N SER A 11 -1.93 -3.65 -3.12
CA SER A 11 -2.82 -4.79 -3.06
C SER A 11 -4.27 -4.31 -3.01
N ASP A 12 -5.13 -4.99 -3.75
CA ASP A 12 -6.58 -4.87 -3.68
C ASP A 12 -7.15 -5.60 -2.44
N ASN A 13 -6.41 -6.55 -1.88
CA ASN A 13 -6.74 -7.30 -0.67
C ASN A 13 -6.04 -6.72 0.58
N PRO A 14 -6.79 -6.26 1.60
CA PRO A 14 -6.24 -5.69 2.83
C PRO A 14 -5.41 -6.69 3.67
N GLU A 15 -5.77 -7.97 3.68
CA GLU A 15 -5.10 -8.99 4.49
C GLU A 15 -3.69 -9.30 3.99
N ARG A 16 -3.47 -9.14 2.69
CA ARG A 16 -2.17 -9.39 2.05
C ARG A 16 -1.11 -8.34 2.37
N TYR A 17 -1.51 -7.16 2.84
CA TYR A 17 -0.53 -6.11 3.12
C TYR A 17 0.45 -6.50 4.21
N ALA A 18 0.03 -7.20 5.26
CA ALA A 18 0.94 -7.60 6.33
C ALA A 18 2.13 -8.43 5.80
N GLU A 19 1.83 -9.41 4.94
CA GLU A 19 2.85 -10.25 4.30
C GLU A 19 3.71 -9.45 3.31
N LEU A 20 3.07 -8.64 2.46
CA LEU A 20 3.78 -7.83 1.47
C LEU A 20 4.71 -6.79 2.10
N PHE A 21 4.31 -6.21 3.24
CA PHE A 21 5.17 -5.31 4.02
C PHE A 21 6.35 -6.04 4.64
N GLY A 22 6.12 -7.21 5.24
CA GLY A 22 7.20 -8.02 5.81
C GLY A 22 8.24 -8.42 4.77
N GLY A 23 7.80 -8.76 3.55
CA GLY A 23 8.69 -8.96 2.41
C GLY A 23 9.43 -7.67 2.03
N ALA A 24 8.72 -6.58 1.74
CA ALA A 24 9.28 -5.33 1.25
C ALA A 24 10.32 -4.69 2.18
N GLN A 25 10.18 -4.84 3.50
CA GLN A 25 11.15 -4.35 4.49
C GLN A 25 12.55 -4.98 4.34
N GLN A 26 12.64 -6.17 3.75
CA GLN A 26 13.92 -6.83 3.50
C GLN A 26 14.70 -6.17 2.35
N TRP A 27 13.97 -5.51 1.44
CA TRP A 27 14.51 -4.96 0.20
C TRP A 27 14.72 -3.45 0.26
N GLY A 28 13.91 -2.71 1.04
CA GLY A 28 13.89 -1.24 1.03
C GLY A 28 14.14 -0.58 2.38
N GLN A 29 14.84 0.56 2.37
CA GLN A 29 14.94 1.43 3.55
C GLN A 29 13.60 2.11 3.87
N GLN A 30 12.83 2.43 2.84
CA GLN A 30 11.48 2.99 2.97
C GLN A 30 10.48 2.10 2.24
N VAL A 31 9.36 1.77 2.89
CA VAL A 31 8.28 0.99 2.29
C VAL A 31 6.99 1.80 2.34
N TYR A 32 6.36 1.95 1.17
CA TYR A 32 5.13 2.71 0.99
C TYR A 32 4.00 1.80 0.49
N ALA A 33 2.76 2.07 0.93
CA ALA A 33 1.57 1.43 0.37
C ALA A 33 0.74 2.40 -0.47
N ILE A 34 0.22 1.90 -1.58
CA ILE A 34 -0.81 2.54 -2.40
C ILE A 34 -2.15 1.91 -2.05
N VAL A 35 -3.13 2.70 -1.58
CA VAL A 35 -4.44 2.21 -1.13
C VAL A 35 -5.57 2.84 -1.94
N GLN A 36 -6.54 2.00 -2.37
CA GLN A 36 -7.66 2.43 -3.22
C GLN A 36 -8.86 3.04 -2.46
N ASN A 37 -8.89 3.02 -1.12
CA ASN A 37 -10.06 3.49 -0.36
C ASN A 37 -9.67 4.08 1.02
N THR A 38 -10.30 5.19 1.41
CA THR A 38 -10.08 5.90 2.70
C THR A 38 -10.47 5.07 3.92
N THR A 39 -11.46 4.19 3.80
CA THR A 39 -11.83 3.21 4.84
C THR A 39 -10.71 2.20 5.04
N ARG A 40 -10.11 1.71 3.94
CA ARG A 40 -8.97 0.78 3.99
C ARG A 40 -7.71 1.44 4.53
N ARG A 41 -7.49 2.73 4.23
CA ARG A 41 -6.38 3.52 4.79
C ARG A 41 -6.35 3.48 6.31
N ARG A 42 -7.50 3.60 7.00
CA ARG A 42 -7.54 3.58 8.47
C ARG A 42 -7.11 2.23 9.05
N GLN A 43 -7.52 1.14 8.44
CA GLN A 43 -7.15 -0.22 8.85
C GLN A 43 -5.65 -0.48 8.65
N LEU A 44 -5.08 0.06 7.57
CA LEU A 44 -3.66 -0.03 7.22
C LEU A 44 -2.76 0.91 8.04
N CYS A 45 -3.25 2.10 8.43
CA CYS A 45 -2.52 3.04 9.28
C CYS A 45 -2.16 2.45 10.66
N LEU A 46 -2.92 1.46 11.14
CA LEU A 46 -2.62 0.74 12.38
C LEU A 46 -1.49 -0.28 12.21
N MET A 47 -1.22 -0.74 10.98
CA MET A 47 -0.26 -1.80 10.68
C MET A 47 1.08 -1.26 10.16
N VAL A 48 1.12 0.00 9.66
CA VAL A 48 2.27 0.52 8.92
C VAL A 48 2.47 2.01 9.23
N GLN A 49 3.68 2.38 9.65
CA GLN A 49 4.04 3.78 9.99
C GLN A 49 4.12 4.74 8.78
N ASN A 50 4.30 4.24 7.55
CA ASN A 50 4.59 5.06 6.35
C ASN A 50 3.59 4.80 5.20
N VAL A 51 2.34 5.24 5.35
CA VAL A 51 1.31 5.12 4.29
C VAL A 51 1.04 6.49 3.66
N PHE A 52 1.51 6.73 2.44
CA PHE A 52 1.13 7.93 1.68
C PHE A 52 1.12 7.69 0.16
N MET A 53 0.07 7.05 -0.35
CA MET A 53 -0.57 7.45 -1.61
C MET A 53 -2.00 6.90 -1.68
N PHE A 54 -2.97 7.81 -1.84
CA PHE A 54 -4.38 7.49 -1.93
C PHE A 54 -4.80 7.63 -3.39
N LEU A 55 -5.24 6.52 -4.00
CA LEU A 55 -5.91 6.55 -5.29
C LEU A 55 -7.41 6.58 -5.00
N GLU A 56 -8.06 7.73 -5.23
CA GLU A 56 -9.52 7.75 -5.30
C GLU A 56 -9.94 6.99 -6.56
N GLN A 57 -10.75 5.94 -6.42
CA GLN A 57 -11.43 5.34 -7.57
C GLN A 57 -12.42 6.36 -8.13
N ASN A 58 -12.14 6.87 -9.33
CA ASN A 58 -13.12 7.66 -10.08
C ASN A 58 -14.16 6.68 -10.64
N ASP A 59 -15.32 6.55 -9.96
CA ASP A 59 -16.47 5.70 -10.36
C ASP A 59 -17.18 6.22 -11.64
N ARG A 60 -16.43 6.52 -12.70
CA ARG A 60 -16.94 7.07 -13.97
C ARG A 60 -16.70 6.16 -15.17
N ALA A 61 -16.88 4.85 -15.02
CA ALA A 61 -16.88 3.95 -16.16
C ALA A 61 -17.71 2.68 -15.91
N ALA A 62 -19.04 2.80 -15.93
CA ALA A 62 -19.94 1.70 -16.33
C ALA A 62 -21.38 2.24 -16.48
N THR A 63 -21.61 3.06 -17.50
CA THR A 63 -22.94 3.20 -18.09
C THR A 63 -22.81 2.63 -19.49
N HIS A 64 -23.29 1.41 -19.68
CA HIS A 64 -23.38 0.75 -20.98
C HIS A 64 -24.81 0.27 -21.18
#